data_AF-A0A1H9JDQ6-F1
#
_entry.id   AF-A0A1H9JDQ6-F1
#
_cell.length_a   1.000
_cell.length_b   1.000
_cell.length_c   1.000
_cell.angle_alpha   90.00
_cell.angle_beta   90.00
_cell.angle_gamma   90.00
#
_symmetry.space_group_name_H-M   'P 1'
#
loop_
_entity.id
_entity.type
_entity.pdbx_description
1 polymer ?
#
loop_
_entity_poly.entity_id
_entity_poly.type
_entity_poly.pdbx_seq_one_letter_code
_entity_poly.pdbx_strand_id
1 'polypeptide(L)'
;MFLELIATFIAGVAGAGIVMLLNKGLSGRLPRWLVPVGAGAAMIAATISNEYSWYGRTTANLPGGIVVAQTVESKAIYRPWTYAWPFVERFMAVDLASLRSNPSVPGQRIVDLLFFGRWAPVNKLPVLIDCAGQRQAQLIDGAEFDATGAVTDADWAPVAADNPAFKIVCEAT
;
A
#
# COMPACT_ATOMS: atom_id res chain seq x y z
N MET A 1 -1.64 -11.88 -8.68
CA MET A 1 -2.04 -13.26 -8.36
C MET A 1 -1.42 -14.29 -9.30
N PHE A 2 -1.70 -14.27 -10.61
CA PHE A 2 -1.17 -15.29 -11.54
C PHE A 2 0.37 -15.38 -11.57
N LEU A 3 1.06 -14.24 -11.71
CA LEU A 3 2.53 -14.19 -11.74
C LEU A 3 3.18 -14.70 -10.44
N GLU A 4 2.50 -14.57 -9.31
CA GLU A 4 3.04 -15.01 -8.03
C GLU A 4 2.95 -16.53 -7.88
N LEU A 5 1.87 -17.14 -8.36
CA LEU A 5 1.77 -18.61 -8.40
C LEU A 5 2.88 -19.20 -9.26
N ILE A 6 3.18 -18.57 -10.41
CA ILE A 6 4.31 -18.97 -11.26
C ILE A 6 5.63 -18.79 -10.52
N ALA A 7 5.86 -17.63 -9.90
CA ALA A 7 7.08 -17.37 -9.15
C ALA A 7 7.29 -18.37 -8.01
N THR A 8 6.24 -18.66 -7.25
CA THR A 8 6.27 -19.65 -6.16
C THR A 8 6.51 -21.06 -6.71
N PHE A 9 5.86 -21.45 -7.82
CA PHE A 9 6.11 -22.75 -8.45
C PHE A 9 7.56 -22.90 -8.91
N ILE A 10 8.10 -21.89 -9.60
CA ILE A 10 9.51 -21.86 -10.02
C ILE A 10 10.43 -21.91 -8.81
N ALA A 11 10.12 -21.18 -7.73
CA ALA A 11 10.88 -21.24 -6.48
C ALA A 11 10.90 -22.66 -5.89
N GLY A 12 9.78 -23.39 -5.93
CA GLY A 12 9.72 -24.79 -5.51
C GLY A 12 10.63 -25.69 -6.34
N VAL A 13 10.60 -25.56 -7.67
CA VAL A 13 11.50 -26.30 -8.57
C VAL A 13 12.96 -25.95 -8.30
N ALA A 14 13.28 -24.67 -8.12
CA ALA A 14 14.62 -24.21 -7.79
C ALA A 14 15.10 -24.75 -6.44
N GLY A 15 14.25 -24.72 -5.40
CA GLY A 15 14.54 -25.27 -4.08
C GLY A 15 14.83 -26.77 -4.12
N ALA A 16 14.01 -27.55 -4.83
CA ALA A 16 14.26 -28.97 -5.07
C ALA A 16 15.61 -29.19 -5.78
N GLY A 17 15.87 -28.41 -6.83
CA GLY A 17 17.11 -28.46 -7.61
C GLY A 17 18.35 -28.19 -6.76
N ILE A 18 18.31 -27.18 -5.90
CA ILE A 18 19.41 -26.85 -4.97
C ILE A 18 19.70 -28.04 -4.05
N VAL A 19 18.67 -28.65 -3.45
CA VAL A 19 18.85 -29.83 -2.59
C VAL A 19 19.43 -31.01 -3.36
N MET A 20 18.97 -31.25 -4.60
CA MET A 20 19.51 -32.32 -5.44
C MET A 20 20.99 -32.09 -5.80
N LEU A 21 21.37 -30.86 -6.13
CA LEU A 21 22.77 -30.50 -6.41
C LEU A 21 23.66 -30.68 -5.17
N LEU A 22 23.18 -30.25 -4.00
CA LEU A 22 23.88 -30.47 -2.73
C LEU A 22 24.03 -31.96 -2.42
N ASN A 23 22.98 -32.76 -2.62
CA ASN A 23 23.05 -34.20 -2.40
C ASN A 23 24.06 -34.87 -3.33
N LYS A 24 24.11 -34.43 -4.60
CA LYS A 24 25.10 -34.90 -5.57
C LYS A 24 26.53 -34.56 -5.13
N GLY A 25 26.78 -33.33 -4.67
CA GLY A 25 28.09 -32.90 -4.15
C GLY A 25 28.51 -33.67 -2.89
N LEU A 26 27.54 -34.06 -2.05
CA LEU A 26 27.75 -34.85 -0.84
C LEU A 26 27.74 -36.37 -1.09
N SER A 27 27.89 -36.83 -2.33
CA SER A 27 27.92 -38.25 -2.71
C SER A 27 26.68 -39.04 -2.26
N GLY A 28 25.50 -38.42 -2.26
CA GLY A 28 24.24 -39.11 -1.95
C GLY A 28 23.92 -39.26 -0.46
N ARG A 29 24.63 -38.55 0.42
CA ARG A 29 24.47 -38.67 1.89
C ARG A 29 23.20 -38.00 2.44
N LEU A 30 22.47 -37.22 1.65
CA LEU A 30 21.25 -36.55 2.11
C LEU A 30 20.00 -37.45 1.95
N PRO A 31 19.10 -37.48 2.95
CA PRO A 31 17.82 -38.17 2.85
C PRO A 31 16.94 -37.68 1.69
N ARG A 32 16.23 -38.61 1.03
CA ARG A 32 15.37 -38.31 -0.14
C ARG A 32 14.20 -37.36 0.19
N TRP A 33 13.75 -37.31 1.44
CA TRP A 33 12.67 -36.43 1.88
C TRP A 33 13.10 -34.95 1.96
N LEU A 34 14.40 -34.65 1.92
CA LEU A 34 14.86 -33.26 1.92
C LEU A 34 14.54 -32.52 0.62
N VAL A 35 14.40 -33.22 -0.50
CA VAL A 35 14.05 -32.60 -1.79
C VAL A 35 12.66 -31.94 -1.73
N PRO A 36 11.57 -32.65 -1.36
CA PRO A 36 10.26 -32.00 -1.23
C PRO A 36 10.22 -30.96 -0.09
N VAL A 37 10.98 -31.14 0.99
CA VAL A 37 11.08 -30.13 2.06
C VAL A 37 11.77 -28.86 1.56
N GLY A 38 12.86 -28.97 0.81
CA GLY A 38 13.54 -27.81 0.21
C GLY A 38 12.67 -27.08 -0.80
N ALA A 39 11.88 -27.83 -1.58
CA ALA A 39 10.88 -27.25 -2.48
C ALA A 39 9.84 -26.42 -1.70
N GLY A 40 9.21 -27.01 -0.68
CA GLY A 40 8.21 -26.33 0.14
C GLY A 40 8.78 -25.12 0.88
N ALA A 41 9.98 -25.23 1.43
CA ALA A 41 10.66 -24.12 2.10
C ALA A 41 10.93 -22.96 1.14
N ALA A 42 11.39 -23.25 -0.09
CA ALA A 42 11.62 -22.22 -1.11
C ALA A 42 10.31 -21.55 -1.55
N MET A 43 9.22 -22.31 -1.68
CA MET A 43 7.89 -21.76 -1.98
C MET A 43 7.43 -20.79 -0.89
N ILE A 44 7.52 -21.19 0.39
CA ILE A 44 7.15 -20.35 1.54
C ILE A 44 8.01 -19.08 1.57
N ALA A 45 9.33 -19.22 1.42
CA ALA A 45 10.25 -18.09 1.41
C ALA A 45 9.94 -17.11 0.28
N ALA A 46 9.60 -17.59 -0.92
CA ALA A 46 9.21 -16.75 -2.04
C ALA A 46 7.91 -15.98 -1.74
N THR A 47 6.91 -16.64 -1.16
CA THR A 47 5.64 -16.00 -0.78
C THR A 47 5.86 -14.93 0.28
N ILE A 48 6.61 -15.22 1.34
CA ILE A 48 6.95 -14.24 2.39
C ILE A 48 7.74 -13.07 1.80
N SER A 49 8.76 -13.34 0.98
CA SER A 49 9.55 -12.30 0.33
C SER A 49 8.66 -11.38 -0.50
N ASN A 50 7.76 -11.95 -1.28
CA ASN A 50 6.79 -11.18 -2.06
C ASN A 50 5.82 -10.39 -1.16
N GLU A 51 5.42 -10.95 -0.01
CA GLU A 51 4.62 -10.29 1.03
C GLU A 51 5.25 -9.03 1.59
N TYR A 52 6.53 -9.06 1.92
CA TYR A 52 7.19 -7.93 2.57
C TYR A 52 7.69 -6.88 1.57
N SER A 53 8.05 -7.30 0.36
CA SER A 53 8.64 -6.40 -0.63
C SER A 53 7.62 -5.56 -1.41
N TRP A 54 6.32 -5.87 -1.36
CA TRP A 54 5.34 -5.15 -2.19
C TRP A 54 5.28 -3.66 -1.89
N TYR A 55 5.22 -3.26 -0.61
CA TYR A 55 5.06 -1.86 -0.22
C TYR A 55 6.22 -1.03 -0.78
N GLY A 56 7.46 -1.46 -0.52
CA GLY A 56 8.65 -0.79 -1.04
C GLY A 56 8.71 -0.76 -2.57
N ARG A 57 8.30 -1.84 -3.25
CA ARG A 57 8.22 -1.84 -4.72
C ARG A 57 7.13 -0.89 -5.22
N THR A 58 5.97 -0.83 -4.59
CA THR A 58 4.87 0.04 -5.02
C THR A 58 5.24 1.49 -4.81
N THR A 59 5.75 1.86 -3.63
CA THR A 59 6.13 3.26 -3.34
C THR A 59 7.30 3.75 -4.18
N ALA A 60 8.28 2.87 -4.48
CA ALA A 60 9.40 3.22 -5.36
C ALA A 60 8.97 3.49 -6.82
N ASN A 61 7.80 3.01 -7.24
CA ASN A 61 7.25 3.22 -8.58
C ASN A 61 6.13 4.27 -8.62
N LEU A 62 5.87 4.99 -7.51
CA LEU A 62 4.88 6.06 -7.52
C LEU A 62 5.36 7.24 -8.37
N PRO A 63 4.48 7.84 -9.21
CA PRO A 63 4.75 9.11 -9.88
C PRO A 63 5.15 10.22 -8.90
N GLY A 64 5.95 11.17 -9.39
CA GLY A 64 6.25 12.39 -8.65
C GLY A 64 4.96 13.14 -8.27
N GLY A 65 4.92 13.68 -7.06
CA GLY A 65 3.74 14.37 -6.50
C GLY A 65 2.83 13.48 -5.66
N ILE A 66 2.99 12.15 -5.67
CA ILE A 66 2.24 11.27 -4.77
C ILE A 66 3.04 11.03 -3.49
N VAL A 67 2.48 11.43 -2.35
CA VAL A 67 3.14 11.37 -1.04
C VAL A 67 2.41 10.39 -0.13
N VAL A 68 3.11 9.39 0.40
CA VAL A 68 2.51 8.44 1.36
C VAL A 68 2.17 9.16 2.66
N ALA A 69 0.90 9.13 3.04
CA ALA A 69 0.40 9.77 4.25
C ALA A 69 0.37 8.80 5.43
N GLN A 70 -0.11 7.58 5.22
CA GLN A 70 -0.30 6.61 6.30
C GLN A 70 -0.09 5.18 5.81
N THR A 71 0.53 4.35 6.63
CA THR A 71 0.61 2.91 6.43
C THR A 71 -0.25 2.19 7.47
N VAL A 72 -0.79 1.04 7.08
CA VAL A 72 -1.54 0.15 7.97
C VAL A 72 -0.87 -1.21 7.94
N GLU A 73 -0.32 -1.57 9.09
CA GLU A 73 0.32 -2.84 9.33
C GLU A 73 -0.71 -3.91 9.67
N SER A 74 -0.44 -5.15 9.25
CA SER A 74 -1.29 -6.31 9.54
C SER A 74 -0.52 -7.38 10.30
N LYS A 75 -1.20 -7.97 11.29
CA LYS A 75 -0.72 -9.05 12.15
C LYS A 75 -1.73 -10.19 12.07
N ALA A 76 -1.24 -11.42 11.98
CA ALA A 76 -2.10 -12.58 11.82
C ALA A 76 -1.66 -13.73 12.73
N ILE A 77 -2.62 -14.36 13.42
CA ILE A 77 -2.38 -15.47 14.36
C ILE A 77 -1.67 -16.64 13.66
N TYR A 78 -2.06 -16.96 12.44
CA TYR A 78 -1.46 -18.03 11.63
C TYR A 78 -0.08 -17.68 11.03
N ARG A 79 0.40 -16.44 11.24
CA ARG A 79 1.74 -15.97 10.84
C ARG A 79 2.44 -15.36 12.07
N PRO A 80 2.90 -16.18 13.02
CA PRO A 80 3.38 -15.69 14.32
C PRO A 80 4.55 -14.70 14.23
N TRP A 81 5.39 -14.79 13.19
CA TRP A 81 6.47 -13.83 12.97
C TRP A 81 5.97 -12.39 12.73
N THR A 82 4.72 -12.20 12.28
CA THR A 82 4.14 -10.86 12.03
C THR A 82 3.90 -10.06 13.31
N TYR A 83 3.89 -10.71 14.47
CA TYR A 83 3.82 -10.00 15.75
C TYR A 83 5.13 -9.28 16.08
N ALA A 84 6.27 -9.86 15.67
CA ALA A 84 7.60 -9.26 15.83
C ALA A 84 7.92 -8.32 14.65
N TRP A 85 7.62 -8.75 13.43
CA TRP A 85 7.85 -7.98 12.20
C TRP A 85 6.57 -7.91 11.38
N PRO A 86 5.66 -6.98 11.68
CA PRO A 86 4.45 -6.80 10.90
C PRO A 86 4.79 -6.36 9.46
N PHE A 87 3.91 -6.70 8.53
CA PHE A 87 4.02 -6.23 7.15
C PHE A 87 2.94 -5.17 6.90
N VAL A 88 3.24 -4.20 6.03
CA VAL A 88 2.26 -3.21 5.58
C VAL A 88 1.27 -3.93 4.66
N GLU A 89 -0.02 -3.92 4.99
CA GLU A 89 -1.06 -4.56 4.16
C GLU A 89 -1.70 -3.57 3.19
N ARG A 90 -1.84 -2.32 3.65
CA ARG A 90 -2.41 -1.22 2.90
C ARG A 90 -1.77 0.09 3.32
N PHE A 91 -1.83 1.08 2.45
CA PHE A 91 -1.38 2.44 2.75
C PHE A 91 -2.22 3.45 1.98
N MET A 92 -2.25 4.67 2.50
CA MET A 92 -2.91 5.81 1.90
C MET A 92 -1.84 6.81 1.45
N ALA A 93 -2.02 7.37 0.26
CA ALA A 93 -1.18 8.43 -0.28
C ALA A 93 -2.03 9.62 -0.73
N VAL A 94 -1.44 10.80 -0.69
CA VAL A 94 -2.02 12.04 -1.21
C VAL A 94 -1.44 12.30 -2.60
N ASP A 95 -2.30 12.50 -3.60
CA ASP A 95 -1.89 12.92 -4.92
C ASP A 95 -1.81 14.45 -5.01
N LEU A 96 -0.64 15.04 -4.74
CA LEU A 96 -0.47 16.50 -4.80
C LEU A 96 -0.60 17.06 -6.22
N ALA A 97 -0.43 16.24 -7.26
CA ALA A 97 -0.65 16.68 -8.63
C ALA A 97 -2.14 16.92 -8.93
N SER A 98 -3.03 16.30 -8.13
CA SER A 98 -4.48 16.53 -8.20
C SER A 98 -4.97 17.73 -7.39
N LEU A 99 -4.08 18.42 -6.67
CA LEU A 99 -4.46 19.50 -5.76
C LEU A 99 -5.08 20.67 -6.54
N ARG A 100 -6.31 21.04 -6.14
CA ARG A 100 -7.06 22.18 -6.68
C ARG A 100 -7.33 23.17 -5.57
N SER A 101 -7.06 24.43 -5.84
CA SER A 101 -7.35 25.56 -4.96
C SER A 101 -8.21 26.59 -5.70
N ASN A 102 -8.99 27.37 -4.96
CA ASN A 102 -9.84 28.41 -5.50
C ASN A 102 -9.56 29.75 -4.78
N PRO A 103 -9.18 30.83 -5.51
CA PRO A 103 -8.94 32.14 -4.93
C PRO A 103 -10.15 32.74 -4.17
N SER A 104 -11.37 32.36 -4.53
CA SER A 104 -12.59 32.83 -3.87
C SER A 104 -12.84 32.17 -2.51
N VAL A 105 -12.21 31.03 -2.23
CA VAL A 105 -12.23 30.33 -0.93
C VAL A 105 -10.81 30.00 -0.46
N PRO A 106 -9.99 31.02 -0.13
CA PRO A 106 -8.57 30.84 0.19
C PRO A 106 -8.42 30.14 1.55
N GLY A 107 -8.29 28.82 1.53
CA GLY A 107 -8.25 27.97 2.72
C GLY A 107 -8.81 26.58 2.47
N GLN A 108 -9.61 26.42 1.42
CA GLN A 108 -10.14 25.14 0.97
C GLN A 108 -9.31 24.58 -0.18
N ARG A 109 -9.04 23.27 -0.12
CA ARG A 109 -8.27 22.52 -1.13
C ARG A 109 -9.00 21.22 -1.44
N ILE A 110 -9.11 20.89 -2.72
CA ILE A 110 -9.58 19.58 -3.16
C ILE A 110 -8.37 18.77 -3.59
N VAL A 111 -8.28 17.53 -3.13
CA VAL A 111 -7.19 16.62 -3.47
C VAL A 111 -7.71 15.20 -3.52
N ASP A 112 -7.04 14.35 -4.28
CA ASP A 112 -7.35 12.94 -4.34
C ASP A 112 -6.50 12.14 -3.34
N LEU A 113 -7.17 11.38 -2.47
CA LEU A 113 -6.55 10.35 -1.65
C LEU A 113 -6.56 9.01 -2.38
N LEU A 114 -5.41 8.36 -2.43
CA LEU A 114 -5.22 7.08 -3.07
C LEU A 114 -5.02 6.00 -2.01
N PHE A 115 -5.91 5.01 -2.00
CA PHE A 115 -5.85 3.88 -1.08
C PHE A 115 -5.32 2.66 -1.83
N PHE A 116 -4.14 2.21 -1.41
CA PHE A 116 -3.47 1.05 -1.96
C PHE A 116 -3.63 -0.13 -1.00
N GLY A 117 -4.07 -1.27 -1.51
CA GLY A 117 -4.04 -2.54 -0.80
C GLY A 117 -3.29 -3.58 -1.62
N ARG A 118 -2.56 -4.47 -0.96
CA ARG A 118 -1.78 -5.53 -1.63
C ARG A 118 -2.61 -6.37 -2.62
N TRP A 119 -3.84 -6.70 -2.24
CA TRP A 119 -4.77 -7.53 -3.03
C TRP A 119 -6.02 -6.80 -3.48
N ALA A 120 -6.00 -5.47 -3.46
CA ALA A 120 -7.14 -4.64 -3.80
C ALA A 120 -6.78 -3.72 -4.97
N PRO A 121 -7.75 -3.36 -5.83
CA PRO A 121 -7.57 -2.25 -6.74
C PRO A 121 -7.30 -0.97 -5.96
N VAL A 122 -6.57 -0.03 -6.58
CA VAL A 122 -6.36 1.28 -6.01
C VAL A 122 -7.70 2.03 -6.02
N ASN A 123 -8.14 2.47 -4.84
CA ASN A 123 -9.35 3.29 -4.72
C ASN A 123 -8.94 4.75 -4.61
N LYS A 124 -9.69 5.61 -5.31
CA LYS A 124 -9.47 7.05 -5.36
C LYS A 124 -10.64 7.74 -4.67
N LEU A 125 -10.33 8.61 -3.71
CA LEU A 125 -11.32 9.38 -2.97
C LEU A 125 -10.98 10.87 -3.05
N PRO A 126 -11.73 11.65 -3.83
CA PRO A 126 -11.63 13.10 -3.77
C PRO A 126 -12.10 13.58 -2.38
N VAL A 127 -11.28 14.41 -1.74
CA VAL A 127 -11.58 15.03 -0.46
C VAL A 127 -11.41 16.54 -0.55
N LEU A 128 -12.35 17.25 0.05
CA LEU A 128 -12.26 18.68 0.31
C LEU A 128 -11.69 18.89 1.71
N ILE A 129 -10.62 19.66 1.84
CA ILE A 129 -9.97 19.97 3.11
C ILE A 129 -10.02 21.49 3.32
N ASP A 130 -10.54 21.90 4.48
CA ASP A 130 -10.49 23.28 4.97
C ASP A 130 -9.36 23.39 6.01
N CYS A 131 -8.23 23.95 5.57
CA CYS A 131 -7.03 24.06 6.39
C CYS A 131 -7.21 25.03 7.57
N ALA A 132 -8.03 26.07 7.42
CA ALA A 132 -8.30 27.04 8.48
C ALA A 132 -9.33 26.51 9.48
N GLY A 133 -10.36 25.83 8.98
CA GLY A 133 -11.45 25.27 9.79
C GLY A 133 -11.15 23.89 10.39
N GLN A 134 -10.02 23.26 10.07
CA GLN A 134 -9.62 21.93 10.54
C GLN A 134 -10.70 20.84 10.32
N ARG A 135 -11.25 20.83 9.12
CA ARG A 135 -12.33 19.91 8.73
C ARG A 135 -12.12 19.40 7.31
N GLN A 136 -12.71 18.26 7.01
CA GLN A 136 -12.72 17.67 5.67
C GLN A 136 -14.11 17.19 5.31
N ALA A 137 -14.40 17.15 4.01
CA ALA A 137 -15.58 16.51 3.45
C ALA A 137 -15.15 15.52 2.36
N GLN A 138 -15.81 14.37 2.31
CA GLN A 138 -15.58 13.37 1.26
C GLN A 138 -16.49 13.68 0.08
N LEU A 139 -15.95 13.67 -1.14
CA LEU A 139 -16.69 14.01 -2.36
C LEU A 139 -17.03 12.74 -3.16
N ILE A 140 -17.48 11.69 -2.48
CA ILE A 140 -17.75 10.36 -3.09
C ILE A 140 -18.79 10.46 -4.20
N ASP A 141 -19.87 11.19 -3.94
CA ASP A 141 -21.01 11.34 -4.85
C ASP A 141 -20.85 12.53 -5.80
N GLY A 142 -19.68 13.17 -5.81
CA GLY A 142 -19.40 14.41 -6.53
C GLY A 142 -19.36 15.62 -5.61
N ALA A 143 -19.45 16.81 -6.22
CA ALA A 143 -19.51 18.09 -5.53
C ALA A 143 -20.32 19.07 -6.36
N GLU A 144 -21.25 19.77 -5.72
CA GLU A 144 -21.95 20.90 -6.30
C GLU A 144 -21.20 22.20 -5.97
N PHE A 145 -21.01 23.04 -6.98
CA PHE A 145 -20.28 24.30 -6.84
C PHE A 145 -21.21 25.49 -7.05
N ASP A 146 -21.10 26.49 -6.18
CA ASP A 146 -21.78 27.77 -6.38
C ASP A 146 -21.06 28.67 -7.41
N ALA A 147 -21.59 29.87 -7.64
CA ALA A 147 -21.00 30.85 -8.57
C ALA A 147 -19.59 31.33 -8.18
N THR A 148 -19.18 31.14 -6.92
CA THR A 148 -17.83 31.44 -6.44
C THR A 148 -16.90 30.23 -6.56
N GLY A 149 -17.43 29.06 -6.92
CA GLY A 149 -16.71 27.79 -6.96
C GLY A 149 -16.49 27.18 -5.57
N ALA A 150 -17.31 27.54 -4.58
CA ALA A 150 -17.33 26.90 -3.27
C ALA A 150 -18.24 25.67 -3.32
N VAL A 151 -17.86 24.60 -2.62
CA VAL A 151 -18.67 23.37 -2.54
C VAL A 151 -19.85 23.61 -1.59
N THR A 152 -21.08 23.39 -2.07
CA THR A 152 -22.31 23.70 -1.31
C THR A 152 -22.89 22.50 -0.56
N ASP A 153 -22.61 21.29 -1.03
CA ASP A 153 -23.13 20.02 -0.52
C ASP A 153 -22.11 19.24 0.33
N ALA A 154 -21.07 19.93 0.83
CA ALA A 154 -20.00 19.32 1.61
C ALA A 154 -20.50 18.80 2.97
N ASP A 155 -20.44 17.47 3.16
CA ASP A 155 -20.64 16.82 4.47
C ASP A 155 -19.36 16.92 5.32
N TRP A 156 -19.27 18.00 6.10
CA TRP A 156 -18.07 18.33 6.88
C TRP A 156 -17.92 17.46 8.13
N ALA A 157 -16.78 16.81 8.25
CA ALA A 157 -16.33 16.14 9.45
C ALA A 157 -15.07 16.83 10.03
N PRO A 158 -14.93 16.92 11.37
CA PRO A 158 -13.71 17.43 11.98
C PRO A 158 -12.52 16.53 11.68
N VAL A 159 -11.33 17.12 11.56
CA VAL A 159 -10.08 16.39 11.32
C VAL A 159 -9.08 16.68 12.42
N ALA A 160 -8.46 15.62 12.94
CA ALA A 160 -7.40 15.76 13.92
C ALA A 160 -6.20 16.52 13.32
N ALA A 161 -5.68 17.50 14.06
CA ALA A 161 -4.57 18.35 13.59
C ALA A 161 -3.29 17.57 13.26
N ASP A 162 -3.13 16.39 13.86
CA ASP A 162 -2.00 15.48 13.64
C ASP A 162 -2.23 14.49 12.49
N ASN A 163 -3.39 14.53 11.83
CA ASN A 163 -3.67 13.68 10.68
C ASN A 163 -2.63 13.90 9.57
N PRO A 164 -1.88 12.86 9.16
CA PRO A 164 -0.81 13.02 8.18
C PRO A 164 -1.26 13.55 6.82
N ALA A 165 -2.42 13.09 6.31
CA ALA A 165 -2.94 13.55 5.04
C ALA A 165 -3.33 15.04 5.10
N PHE A 166 -3.97 15.46 6.19
CA PHE A 166 -4.30 16.87 6.43
C PHE A 166 -3.05 17.76 6.42
N LYS A 167 -1.99 17.37 7.14
CA LYS A 167 -0.73 18.11 7.17
C LYS A 167 -0.09 18.22 5.78
N ILE A 168 0.05 17.10 5.08
CA ILE A 168 0.61 17.07 3.73
C ILE A 168 -0.14 18.04 2.81
N VAL A 169 -1.47 18.02 2.85
CA VAL A 169 -2.29 18.86 1.98
C VAL A 169 -2.21 20.33 2.36
N CYS A 170 -2.22 20.66 3.65
CA CYS A 170 -2.20 22.04 4.12
C CYS A 170 -0.82 22.70 4.06
N GLU A 171 0.26 21.93 4.07
CA GLU A 171 1.63 22.41 3.90
C GLU A 171 2.05 22.51 2.42
N ALA A 172 1.41 21.75 1.51
CA ALA A 172 1.61 21.88 0.07
C ALA A 172 1.21 23.28 -0.39
N THR A 173 2.18 24.10 -0.80
CA THR A 173 1.99 25.51 -1.21
C THR A 173 2.14 25.66 -2.71
#